data_AF-A0A1I5QG39-F1
#
_entry.id   AF-A0A1I5QG39-F1
#
_cell.length_a   1.000
_cell.length_b   1.000
_cell.length_c   1.000
_cell.angle_alpha   90.00
_cell.angle_beta   90.00
_cell.angle_gamma   90.00
#
_symmetry.space_group_name_H-M   'P 1'
#
loop_
_entity.id
_entity.type
_entity.pdbx_description
1 polymer ?
#
loop_
_entity_poly.entity_id
_entity_poly.type
_entity_poly.pdbx_seq_one_letter_code
_entity_poly.pdbx_strand_id
1 'polypeptide(L)'
;MTATAPVEIRNTDRGWSIDCAGATFTGSAESGAGDTTEPLIEFDEATFQDCTGPDGVGYTVTMTSGVQLEMYASSYDAGTGKTTGTLFGFHLNLVGTNRCQADIADPTGNLGTADAAFTNGSSVLRLDSGNMGVTFVNFACPSGFIATEDRIVVAARLTVTPPQTISSP
;
A
#
# COMPACT_ATOMS: atom_id res chain seq x y z
N MET A 1 7.47 -15.55 -1.14
CA MET A 1 6.14 -15.24 -0.58
C MET A 1 5.38 -14.38 -1.59
N THR A 2 4.06 -14.52 -1.64
CA THR A 2 3.18 -13.69 -2.47
C THR A 2 2.00 -13.19 -1.64
N ALA A 3 1.60 -11.95 -1.80
CA ALA A 3 0.40 -11.38 -1.17
C ALA A 3 -0.54 -10.80 -2.23
N THR A 4 -1.81 -11.22 -2.24
CA THR A 4 -2.76 -10.82 -3.28
C THR A 4 -4.10 -10.35 -2.70
N ALA A 5 -4.67 -9.32 -3.31
CA ALA A 5 -6.06 -8.87 -3.09
C ALA A 5 -6.43 -7.76 -4.10
N PRO A 6 -7.70 -7.39 -4.20
CA PRO A 6 -8.07 -6.04 -4.63
C PRO A 6 -7.42 -4.98 -3.73
N VAL A 7 -7.11 -3.82 -4.30
CA VAL A 7 -6.54 -2.66 -3.60
C VAL A 7 -7.35 -1.41 -3.93
N GLU A 8 -7.63 -0.60 -2.91
CA GLU A 8 -8.32 0.68 -3.03
C GLU A 8 -7.33 1.81 -2.71
N ILE A 9 -7.18 2.77 -3.62
CA ILE A 9 -6.40 4.00 -3.42
C ILE A 9 -7.38 5.16 -3.26
N ARG A 10 -7.44 5.72 -2.05
CA ARG A 10 -8.50 6.66 -1.64
C ARG A 10 -7.93 8.04 -1.44
N ASN A 11 -8.51 9.04 -2.09
CA ASN A 11 -8.30 10.44 -1.73
C ASN A 11 -9.31 10.85 -0.67
N THR A 12 -8.83 11.03 0.56
CA THR A 12 -9.69 11.29 1.71
C THR A 12 -10.14 12.74 1.82
N ASP A 13 -9.45 13.66 1.15
CA ASP A 13 -9.83 15.07 1.13
C ASP A 13 -10.92 15.36 0.10
N ARG A 14 -11.00 14.57 -0.99
CA ARG A 14 -11.98 14.74 -2.07
C ARG A 14 -13.01 13.64 -2.19
N GLY A 15 -12.85 12.54 -1.46
CA GLY A 15 -13.87 11.49 -1.34
C GLY A 15 -14.01 10.59 -2.57
N TRP A 16 -12.92 10.31 -3.29
CA TRP A 16 -12.92 9.34 -4.38
C TRP A 16 -11.93 8.19 -4.14
N SER A 17 -12.12 7.09 -4.87
CA SER A 17 -11.25 5.92 -4.90
C SER A 17 -10.82 5.57 -6.32
N ILE A 18 -9.64 4.98 -6.45
CA ILE A 18 -9.24 4.13 -7.58
C ILE A 18 -9.22 2.70 -7.05
N ASP A 19 -10.03 1.85 -7.66
CA ASP A 19 -10.22 0.46 -7.27
C ASP A 19 -9.50 -0.45 -8.26
N CYS A 20 -8.44 -1.12 -7.81
CA CYS A 20 -7.74 -2.16 -8.55
C CYS A 20 -8.35 -3.52 -8.22
N ALA A 21 -8.92 -4.19 -9.22
CA ALA A 21 -9.54 -5.50 -9.01
C ALA A 21 -8.52 -6.57 -8.58
N GLY A 22 -7.25 -6.38 -8.91
CA GLY A 22 -6.17 -7.23 -8.45
C GLY A 22 -4.89 -6.44 -8.17
N ALA A 23 -4.20 -6.86 -7.11
CA ALA A 23 -2.82 -6.51 -6.86
C ALA A 23 -2.07 -7.76 -6.41
N THR A 24 -0.80 -7.85 -6.83
CA THR A 24 0.10 -8.93 -6.43
C THR A 24 1.41 -8.30 -5.95
N PHE A 25 1.78 -8.65 -4.72
CA PHE A 25 3.05 -8.29 -4.10
C PHE A 25 3.88 -9.56 -3.96
N THR A 26 5.15 -9.51 -4.36
CA THR A 26 6.09 -10.64 -4.27
C THR A 26 7.28 -10.23 -3.42
N GLY A 27 7.76 -11.16 -2.60
CA GLY A 27 8.96 -10.94 -1.79
C GLY A 27 9.17 -12.01 -0.73
N SER A 28 9.75 -11.62 0.40
CA SER A 28 10.18 -12.47 1.51
C SER A 28 9.44 -12.13 2.81
N ALA A 29 9.30 -13.14 3.67
CA ALA A 29 8.95 -12.93 5.06
C ALA A 29 9.88 -13.77 5.90
N GLU A 30 10.28 -13.21 7.03
CA GLU A 30 11.05 -13.94 8.01
C GLU A 30 10.12 -14.62 9.02
N SER A 31 10.38 -15.91 9.27
CA SER A 31 9.71 -16.63 10.35
C SER A 31 10.41 -16.28 11.66
N GLY A 32 9.77 -15.51 12.54
CA GLY A 32 10.50 -15.04 13.70
C GLY A 32 9.75 -14.06 14.57
N ALA A 33 10.45 -13.64 15.60
CA ALA A 33 9.96 -12.91 16.75
C ALA A 33 11.15 -12.16 17.34
N GLY A 34 11.11 -10.83 17.43
CA GLY A 34 11.95 -10.08 18.36
C GLY A 34 12.68 -8.89 17.76
N ASP A 35 12.38 -8.50 16.51
CA ASP A 35 13.22 -7.55 15.78
C ASP A 35 12.42 -6.34 15.28
N THR A 36 12.55 -5.25 16.02
CA THR A 36 12.02 -3.94 15.62
C THR A 36 12.97 -3.17 14.69
N THR A 37 14.13 -3.74 14.38
CA THR A 37 15.19 -3.13 13.57
C THR A 37 15.32 -3.73 12.17
N GLU A 38 14.81 -4.94 11.95
CA GLU A 38 14.72 -5.61 10.66
C GLU A 38 13.26 -5.75 10.20
N PRO A 39 12.96 -5.65 8.90
CA PRO A 39 11.60 -5.82 8.40
C PRO A 39 11.14 -7.28 8.46
N LEU A 40 9.94 -7.53 8.98
CA LEU A 40 9.37 -8.89 9.04
C LEU A 40 8.87 -9.39 7.69
N ILE A 41 8.45 -8.44 6.84
CA ILE A 41 7.95 -8.69 5.49
C ILE A 41 8.61 -7.69 4.57
N GLU A 42 9.15 -8.20 3.47
CA GLU A 42 9.71 -7.41 2.38
C GLU A 42 8.96 -7.77 1.10
N PHE A 43 8.54 -6.76 0.34
CA PHE A 43 8.05 -6.94 -1.02
C PHE A 43 8.98 -6.23 -2.00
N ASP A 44 9.54 -6.98 -2.94
CA ASP A 44 10.43 -6.51 -3.98
C ASP A 44 9.67 -5.90 -5.15
N GLU A 45 8.48 -6.45 -5.43
CA GLU A 45 7.65 -6.02 -6.55
C GLU A 45 6.19 -5.91 -6.12
N ALA A 46 5.50 -4.92 -6.69
CA ALA A 46 4.06 -4.77 -6.61
C ALA A 46 3.50 -4.53 -8.00
N THR A 47 2.48 -5.29 -8.36
CA THR A 47 1.75 -5.15 -9.62
C THR A 47 0.29 -4.89 -9.31
N PHE A 48 -0.33 -4.02 -10.11
CA PHE A 48 -1.73 -3.64 -9.99
C PHE A 48 -2.44 -3.88 -11.31
N GLN A 49 -3.68 -4.34 -11.26
CA GLN A 49 -4.46 -4.79 -12.41
C GLN A 49 -5.87 -4.22 -12.34
N ASP A 50 -6.40 -3.88 -13.52
CA ASP A 50 -7.78 -3.43 -13.74
C ASP A 50 -8.21 -2.29 -12.80
N CYS A 51 -7.32 -1.30 -12.61
CA CYS A 51 -7.58 -0.15 -11.76
C CYS A 51 -8.55 0.82 -12.43
N THR A 52 -9.66 1.11 -11.74
CA THR A 52 -10.71 1.99 -12.23
C THR A 52 -10.97 3.08 -11.20
N GLY A 53 -10.88 4.34 -11.62
CA GLY A 53 -11.24 5.49 -10.81
C GLY A 53 -12.65 6.00 -11.12
N PRO A 54 -12.99 7.21 -10.65
CA PRO A 54 -14.31 7.78 -10.88
C PRO A 54 -14.65 7.93 -12.36
N ASP A 55 -15.95 7.94 -12.65
CA ASP A 55 -16.50 8.00 -14.00
C ASP A 55 -16.02 6.88 -14.94
N GLY A 56 -15.47 5.79 -14.39
CA GLY A 56 -14.97 4.64 -15.15
C GLY A 56 -13.63 4.87 -15.83
N VAL A 57 -12.86 5.90 -15.43
CA VAL A 57 -11.52 6.14 -15.97
C VAL A 57 -10.59 5.01 -15.54
N GLY A 58 -9.99 4.31 -16.51
CA GLY A 58 -8.95 3.33 -16.24
C GLY A 58 -7.65 3.99 -15.81
N TYR A 59 -6.96 3.41 -14.83
CA TYR A 59 -5.67 3.86 -14.34
C TYR A 59 -4.61 2.78 -14.51
N THR A 60 -3.44 3.17 -14.96
CA THR A 60 -2.21 2.41 -14.73
C THR A 60 -1.61 2.90 -13.42
N VAL A 61 -1.39 1.96 -12.50
CA VAL A 61 -0.77 2.22 -11.20
C VAL A 61 0.56 1.47 -11.16
N THR A 62 1.64 2.20 -10.92
CA THR A 62 2.98 1.62 -10.81
C THR A 62 3.65 2.07 -9.53
N MET A 63 4.46 1.19 -8.95
CA MET A 63 5.43 1.56 -7.92
C MET A 63 6.71 2.07 -8.58
N THR A 64 7.41 2.98 -7.92
CA THR A 64 8.75 3.40 -8.34
C THR A 64 9.71 2.21 -8.28
N SER A 65 10.45 1.98 -9.37
CA SER A 65 11.37 0.85 -9.48
C SER A 65 12.51 0.94 -8.46
N GLY A 66 12.90 -0.21 -7.89
CA GLY A 66 14.03 -0.30 -6.96
C GLY A 66 13.73 0.15 -5.54
N VAL A 67 12.47 0.41 -5.20
CA VAL A 67 12.01 0.64 -3.83
C VAL A 67 11.32 -0.63 -3.33
N GLN A 68 11.83 -1.17 -2.22
CA GLN A 68 11.20 -2.29 -1.52
C GLN A 68 10.14 -1.78 -0.55
N LEU A 69 9.06 -2.54 -0.40
CA LEU A 69 8.08 -2.30 0.65
C LEU A 69 8.44 -3.15 1.87
N GLU A 70 8.65 -2.51 3.00
CA GLU A 70 9.21 -3.14 4.21
C GLU A 70 8.25 -2.96 5.39
N MET A 71 7.80 -4.06 5.99
CA MET A 71 6.95 -4.03 7.17
C MET A 71 7.80 -4.09 8.43
N TYR A 72 7.78 -3.00 9.20
CA TYR A 72 8.39 -2.94 10.53
C TYR A 72 7.31 -3.17 11.59
N ALA A 73 7.47 -4.20 12.41
CA ALA A 73 6.53 -4.49 13.48
C ALA A 73 6.71 -3.55 14.68
N SER A 74 5.61 -3.23 15.33
CA SER A 74 5.54 -2.36 16.51
C SER A 74 4.91 -3.06 17.72
N SER A 75 4.00 -4.02 17.49
CA SER A 75 3.36 -4.77 18.56
C SER A 75 2.87 -6.14 18.11
N TYR A 76 2.70 -7.05 19.06
CA TYR A 76 2.15 -8.39 18.87
C TYR A 76 1.18 -8.73 19.99
N ASP A 77 -0.03 -9.16 19.63
CA ASP A 77 -1.02 -9.70 20.55
C ASP A 77 -1.07 -11.23 20.41
N ALA A 78 -0.51 -11.92 21.40
CA ALA A 78 -0.48 -13.39 21.43
C ALA A 78 -1.87 -14.03 21.59
N GLY A 79 -2.86 -13.31 22.14
CA GLY A 79 -4.23 -13.82 22.29
C GLY A 79 -4.98 -13.92 20.97
N THR A 80 -4.67 -13.02 20.03
CA THR A 80 -5.27 -12.98 18.69
C THR A 80 -4.32 -13.42 17.56
N GLY A 81 -3.02 -13.56 17.86
CA GLY A 81 -1.98 -13.80 16.86
C GLY A 81 -1.83 -12.65 15.87
N LYS A 82 -2.07 -11.42 16.32
CA LYS A 82 -2.07 -10.21 15.48
C LYS A 82 -0.81 -9.38 15.71
N THR A 83 -0.10 -9.10 14.63
CA THR A 83 1.04 -8.17 14.60
C THR A 83 0.59 -6.85 13.99
N THR A 84 0.95 -5.72 14.59
CA THR A 84 0.77 -4.38 13.99
C THR A 84 2.11 -3.76 13.68
N GLY A 85 2.15 -2.90 12.68
CA GLY A 85 3.37 -2.27 12.21
C GLY A 85 3.09 -1.21 11.18
N THR A 86 4.16 -0.79 10.52
CA THR A 86 4.12 0.17 9.42
C THR A 86 4.76 -0.47 8.21
N LEU A 87 4.06 -0.42 7.08
CA LEU A 87 4.62 -0.76 5.77
C LEU A 87 5.20 0.51 5.15
N PHE A 88 6.53 0.56 5.04
CA PHE A 88 7.29 1.66 4.48
C PHE A 88 7.61 1.40 3.01
N GLY A 89 7.80 2.46 2.22
CA GLY A 89 8.33 2.35 0.86
C GLY A 89 7.37 2.76 -0.26
N PHE A 90 6.19 3.29 0.06
CA PHE A 90 5.22 3.66 -0.98
C PHE A 90 5.71 4.85 -1.81
N HIS A 91 5.82 4.64 -3.11
CA HIS A 91 5.93 5.73 -4.08
C HIS A 91 5.24 5.31 -5.38
N LEU A 92 4.00 5.75 -5.54
CA LEU A 92 3.11 5.35 -6.63
C LEU A 92 3.07 6.42 -7.72
N ASN A 93 3.04 5.99 -8.96
CA ASN A 93 2.67 6.81 -10.11
C ASN A 93 1.31 6.34 -10.63
N LEU A 94 0.38 7.26 -10.77
CA LEU A 94 -0.97 7.05 -11.30
C LEU A 94 -1.06 7.70 -12.67
N VAL A 95 -1.47 6.94 -13.69
CA VAL A 95 -1.73 7.47 -15.05
C VAL A 95 -3.10 7.04 -15.52
N GLY A 96 -4.03 7.99 -15.58
CA GLY A 96 -5.38 7.77 -16.10
C GLY A 96 -5.42 7.74 -17.63
N THR A 97 -6.40 7.03 -18.20
CA THR A 97 -6.66 7.03 -19.66
C THR A 97 -7.06 8.40 -20.19
N ASN A 98 -7.52 9.31 -19.32
CA ASN A 98 -7.76 10.72 -19.59
C ASN A 98 -6.48 11.59 -19.55
N ARG A 99 -5.30 10.96 -19.41
CA ARG A 99 -3.96 11.60 -19.29
C ARG A 99 -3.72 12.34 -17.97
N CYS A 100 -4.63 12.28 -17.00
CA CYS A 100 -4.35 12.74 -15.65
C CYS A 100 -3.23 11.90 -15.06
N GLN A 101 -2.17 12.55 -14.60
CA GLN A 101 -1.04 11.91 -13.94
C GLN A 101 -0.84 12.51 -12.55
N ALA A 102 -0.62 11.64 -11.57
CA ALA A 102 -0.29 12.05 -10.21
C ALA A 102 0.74 11.11 -9.60
N ASP A 103 1.60 11.66 -8.74
CA ASP A 103 2.52 10.89 -7.92
C ASP A 103 2.06 10.93 -6.47
N ILE A 104 2.17 9.80 -5.78
CA ILE A 104 1.79 9.63 -4.37
C ILE A 104 3.00 9.10 -3.62
N ALA A 105 3.41 9.82 -2.58
CA ALA A 105 4.47 9.43 -1.67
C ALA A 105 4.14 9.99 -0.28
N ASP A 106 5.11 10.22 0.60
CA ASP A 106 4.85 11.06 1.76
C ASP A 106 4.62 12.54 1.32
N PRO A 107 3.90 13.36 2.12
CA PRO A 107 3.63 14.76 1.75
C PRO A 107 4.88 15.66 1.64
N THR A 108 6.03 15.22 2.12
CA THR A 108 7.32 15.93 2.04
C THR A 108 8.18 15.48 0.84
N GLY A 109 7.71 14.49 0.07
CA GLY A 109 8.39 13.93 -1.09
C GLY A 109 9.30 12.72 -0.83
N ASN A 110 9.36 12.20 0.40
CA ASN A 110 10.02 10.90 0.66
C ASN A 110 9.05 9.74 0.46
N LEU A 111 9.51 8.51 0.72
CA LEU A 111 8.68 7.32 0.65
C LEU A 111 7.55 7.36 1.66
N GLY A 112 6.34 7.11 1.18
CA GLY A 112 5.12 7.04 1.97
C GLY A 112 5.02 5.77 2.80
N THR A 113 4.07 5.78 3.73
CA THR A 113 3.80 4.64 4.61
C THR A 113 2.32 4.30 4.67
N ALA A 114 2.02 3.04 4.99
CA ALA A 114 0.69 2.57 5.37
C ALA A 114 0.76 1.87 6.72
N ASP A 115 -0.31 1.99 7.52
CA ASP A 115 -0.45 1.19 8.73
C ASP A 115 -0.72 -0.27 8.31
N ALA A 116 0.00 -1.20 8.94
CA ALA A 116 -0.03 -2.61 8.60
C ALA A 116 -0.49 -3.46 9.79
N ALA A 117 -1.32 -4.46 9.51
CA ALA A 117 -1.69 -5.47 10.50
C ALA A 117 -1.73 -6.86 9.88
N PHE A 118 -0.88 -7.76 10.37
CA PHE A 118 -0.86 -9.17 9.99
C PHE A 118 -1.55 -10.03 11.03
N THR A 119 -2.27 -11.07 10.62
CA THR A 119 -2.91 -12.04 11.53
C THR A 119 -2.54 -13.46 11.12
N ASN A 120 -1.85 -14.20 11.99
CA ASN A 120 -1.33 -15.55 11.70
C ASN A 120 -2.44 -16.51 11.24
N GLY A 121 -3.54 -16.58 12.00
CA GLY A 121 -4.61 -17.56 11.76
C GLY A 121 -5.33 -17.41 10.43
N SER A 122 -5.44 -16.17 9.90
CA SER A 122 -6.03 -15.91 8.59
C SER A 122 -5.00 -15.72 7.48
N SER A 123 -3.72 -15.52 7.83
CA SER A 123 -2.65 -15.15 6.89
C SER A 123 -3.02 -13.94 6.02
N VAL A 124 -3.61 -12.93 6.65
CA VAL A 124 -4.01 -11.68 5.99
C VAL A 124 -3.17 -10.53 6.51
N LEU A 125 -2.53 -9.80 5.60
CA LEU A 125 -1.93 -8.50 5.82
C LEU A 125 -2.95 -7.42 5.43
N ARG A 126 -3.48 -6.72 6.42
CA ARG A 126 -4.31 -5.54 6.21
C ARG A 126 -3.42 -4.31 6.09
N LEU A 127 -3.67 -3.52 5.05
CA LEU A 127 -3.16 -2.17 4.88
C LEU A 127 -4.30 -1.17 5.06
N ASP A 128 -4.02 -0.07 5.73
CA ASP A 128 -4.94 1.04 5.91
C ASP A 128 -4.16 2.30 6.29
N SER A 129 -4.81 3.47 6.25
CA SER A 129 -4.27 4.72 6.81
C SER A 129 -2.82 4.99 6.33
N GLY A 130 -2.06 5.77 7.09
CA GLY A 130 -0.64 6.01 6.89
C GLY A 130 -0.29 7.44 6.51
N ASN A 131 0.99 7.66 6.20
CA ASN A 131 1.51 8.94 5.77
C ASN A 131 1.71 8.94 4.25
N MET A 132 0.62 9.17 3.53
CA MET A 132 0.66 9.34 2.08
C MET A 132 -0.09 10.60 1.65
N GLY A 133 0.48 11.26 0.66
CA GLY A 133 -0.10 12.41 0.01
C GLY A 133 0.34 12.52 -1.45
N VAL A 134 -0.41 13.32 -2.20
CA VAL A 134 -0.10 13.62 -3.58
C VAL A 134 1.06 14.61 -3.65
N THR A 135 2.15 14.23 -4.30
CA THR A 135 3.37 15.06 -4.41
C THR A 135 3.44 15.80 -5.73
N PHE A 136 2.78 15.26 -6.76
CA PHE A 136 2.73 15.85 -8.09
C PHE A 136 1.37 15.59 -8.74
N VAL A 137 0.89 16.57 -9.50
CA VAL A 137 -0.30 16.47 -10.36
C VAL A 137 -0.01 17.21 -11.66
N ASN A 138 -0.29 16.60 -12.80
CA ASN A 138 -0.15 17.27 -14.10
C ASN A 138 -1.37 18.13 -14.45
N PHE A 139 -1.25 18.96 -15.49
CA PHE A 139 -2.30 19.88 -15.91
C PHE A 139 -3.58 19.20 -16.46
N ALA A 140 -3.51 17.91 -16.78
CA ALA A 140 -4.65 17.16 -17.33
C ALA A 140 -5.61 16.70 -16.22
N CYS A 141 -5.17 16.73 -14.96
CA CYS A 141 -6.00 16.42 -13.81
C CYS A 141 -6.88 17.63 -13.44
N PRO A 142 -8.21 17.46 -13.35
CA PRO A 142 -9.07 18.50 -12.82
C PRO A 142 -8.71 18.80 -11.36
N SER A 143 -8.57 20.08 -10.98
CA SER A 143 -8.19 20.47 -9.60
C SER A 143 -9.22 20.07 -8.54
N GLY A 144 -10.50 20.01 -8.92
CA GLY A 144 -11.58 19.47 -8.09
C GLY A 144 -11.51 17.95 -7.92
N PHE A 145 -10.74 17.26 -8.76
CA PHE A 145 -10.51 15.83 -8.66
C PHE A 145 -9.28 15.52 -7.82
N ILE A 146 -8.12 16.12 -8.07
CA ILE A 146 -6.91 15.85 -7.30
C ILE A 146 -6.00 17.08 -7.31
N ALA A 147 -5.32 17.37 -6.20
CA ALA A 147 -4.21 18.31 -6.17
C ALA A 147 -3.06 17.79 -5.30
N THR A 148 -1.92 18.45 -5.40
CA THR A 148 -0.80 18.25 -4.48
C THR A 148 -1.25 18.49 -3.04
N GLU A 149 -0.64 17.78 -2.10
CA GLU A 149 -0.92 17.76 -0.66
C GLU A 149 -2.20 17.02 -0.24
N ASP A 150 -3.01 16.54 -1.19
CA ASP A 150 -4.16 15.69 -0.89
C ASP A 150 -3.74 14.43 -0.16
N ARG A 151 -4.45 14.08 0.91
CA ARG A 151 -4.19 12.88 1.71
C ARG A 151 -4.73 11.63 1.04
N ILE A 152 -3.85 10.66 0.83
CA ILE A 152 -4.15 9.38 0.20
C ILE A 152 -4.08 8.25 1.22
N VAL A 153 -4.96 7.25 1.07
CA VAL A 153 -4.90 5.98 1.80
C VAL A 153 -4.85 4.83 0.79
N VAL A 154 -3.93 3.89 0.99
CA VAL A 154 -3.90 2.61 0.26
C VAL A 154 -4.48 1.55 1.19
N ALA A 155 -5.68 1.07 0.87
CA ALA A 155 -6.40 0.08 1.66
C ALA A 155 -6.40 -1.28 0.95
N ALA A 156 -6.05 -2.33 1.68
CA ALA A 156 -6.01 -3.69 1.15
C ALA A 156 -6.16 -4.75 2.25
N ARG A 157 -6.59 -5.95 1.86
CA ARG A 157 -6.57 -7.15 2.71
C ARG A 157 -5.86 -8.28 1.98
N LEU A 158 -4.54 -8.17 1.92
CA LEU A 158 -3.66 -9.02 1.14
C LEU A 158 -3.59 -10.41 1.78
N THR A 159 -3.98 -11.44 1.02
CA THR A 159 -3.83 -12.83 1.44
C THR A 159 -2.41 -13.28 1.17
N VAL A 160 -1.69 -13.69 2.20
CA VAL A 160 -0.27 -14.06 2.15
C VAL A 160 -0.11 -15.57 1.93
N THR A 161 0.67 -15.95 0.93
CA THR A 161 0.95 -17.35 0.56
C THR A 161 2.45 -17.59 0.34
N PRO A 162 3.03 -18.67 0.90
CA PRO A 162 2.42 -19.57 1.88
C PRO A 162 2.09 -18.83 3.20
N PRO A 163 1.19 -19.38 4.05
CA PRO A 163 0.91 -18.85 5.38
C PRO A 163 2.18 -18.58 6.19
N GLN A 164 2.22 -17.45 6.88
CA GLN A 164 3.32 -17.04 7.76
C GLN A 164 2.89 -17.06 9.23
N THR A 165 3.85 -17.25 10.14
CA THR A 165 3.62 -17.20 11.59
C THR A 165 4.61 -16.24 12.24
N ILE A 166 4.09 -15.18 12.84
CA ILE A 166 4.85 -14.22 13.65
C ILE A 166 4.58 -14.50 15.12
N SER A 167 5.61 -14.69 15.95
CA SER A 167 5.46 -15.02 17.37
C SER A 167 5.88 -13.91 18.35
N SER A 168 6.48 -12.82 17.85
CA SER A 168 6.63 -11.53 18.55
C SER A 168 6.92 -10.43 17.52
N PRO A 169 6.82 -9.14 17.90
CA PRO A 169 7.37 -8.06 17.07
C PRO A 169 8.87 -8.25 16.96
#